data_AF-A0A847HFM2-F1
#
_entry.id   AF-A0A847HFM2-F1
#
_cell.length_a   1.000
_cell.length_b   1.000
_cell.length_c   1.000
_cell.angle_alpha   90.00
_cell.angle_beta   90.00
_cell.angle_gamma   90.00
#
_symmetry.space_group_name_H-M   'P 1'
#
loop_
_entity.id
_entity.type
_entity.pdbx_description
1 polymer ?
#
loop_
_entity_poly.entity_id
_entity_poly.type
_entity_poly.pdbx_seq_one_letter_code
_entity_poly.pdbx_strand_id
1 'polypeptide(L)'
;MSARKAFTTVELITVAALLCGAIALWYYVLMQARMQSGDIEDEQSFHALSASLVGELRRDIRSSLSISSSAPGKWEIDTVSTDRECLPIRETVIYELSQDRLKVRVTRKEKTKTYDFSKASDGKEISFNIIP
;
A
#
# COMPACT_ATOMS: atom_id res chain seq x y z
N MET A 1 -49.94 20.11 -44.12
CA MET A 1 -48.67 19.52 -44.60
C MET A 1 -47.54 20.07 -43.75
N SER A 2 -46.79 19.20 -43.07
CA SER A 2 -45.75 19.58 -42.09
C SER A 2 -44.52 20.15 -42.80
N ALA A 3 -44.16 21.38 -42.50
CA ALA A 3 -42.93 21.99 -42.99
C ALA A 3 -41.74 21.32 -42.28
N ARG A 4 -41.08 20.37 -42.96
CA ARG A 4 -39.79 19.84 -42.53
C ARG A 4 -38.77 20.97 -42.61
N LYS A 5 -38.46 21.62 -41.48
CA LYS A 5 -37.36 22.59 -41.38
C LYS A 5 -36.07 21.86 -41.80
N ALA A 6 -35.45 22.30 -42.89
CA ALA A 6 -34.13 21.84 -43.28
C ALA A 6 -33.13 22.35 -42.25
N PHE A 7 -32.42 21.45 -41.58
CA PHE A 7 -31.30 21.83 -40.72
C PHE A 7 -30.23 22.50 -41.59
N THR A 8 -29.82 23.68 -41.17
CA THR A 8 -28.77 24.41 -41.89
C THR A 8 -27.42 23.78 -41.58
N THR A 9 -26.51 23.78 -42.56
CA THR A 9 -25.17 23.17 -42.41
C THR A 9 -24.41 23.73 -41.19
N VAL A 10 -24.67 24.99 -40.84
CA VAL A 10 -24.11 25.67 -39.66
C VAL A 10 -24.60 25.03 -38.35
N GLU A 11 -25.88 24.71 -38.24
CA GLU A 11 -26.45 24.02 -37.06
C GLU A 11 -25.81 22.64 -36.87
N LEU A 12 -25.59 21.89 -37.95
CA LEU A 12 -24.92 20.58 -37.88
C LEU A 12 -23.46 20.70 -37.39
N ILE A 13 -22.71 21.69 -37.89
CA ILE A 13 -21.32 21.92 -37.47
C ILE A 13 -21.25 22.33 -35.99
N THR A 14 -22.14 23.22 -35.55
CA THR A 14 -22.17 23.67 -34.14
C THR A 14 -22.52 22.53 -33.20
N VAL A 15 -23.51 21.69 -33.53
CA VAL A 15 -23.87 20.51 -32.73
C VAL A 15 -22.71 19.51 -32.69
N ALA A 16 -22.05 19.24 -33.82
CA ALA A 16 -20.90 18.35 -33.87
C ALA A 16 -19.73 18.88 -33.01
N ALA A 17 -19.43 20.17 -33.06
CA ALA A 17 -18.37 20.79 -32.26
C ALA A 17 -18.67 20.69 -30.75
N LEU A 18 -19.93 20.93 -30.35
CA LEU A 18 -20.36 20.77 -28.95
C LEU A 18 -20.27 19.31 -28.49
N LEU A 19 -20.65 18.37 -29.35
CA LEU A 19 -20.54 16.93 -29.07
C LEU A 19 -19.07 16.51 -28.87
N CYS A 20 -18.17 16.95 -29.76
CA CYS A 20 -16.74 16.70 -29.61
C CYS A 20 -16.18 17.30 -28.31
N GLY A 21 -16.57 18.52 -27.97
CA GLY A 21 -16.18 19.17 -26.71
C GLY A 21 -16.68 18.41 -25.48
N ALA A 22 -17.94 17.97 -25.49
CA ALA A 22 -18.51 17.18 -24.41
C ALA A 22 -17.81 15.82 -24.24
N ILE A 23 -17.50 15.13 -25.34
CA ILE A 23 -16.77 13.85 -25.30
C ILE A 23 -15.35 14.05 -24.74
N ALA A 24 -14.64 15.11 -25.17
CA ALA A 24 -13.31 15.41 -24.67
C ALA A 24 -13.29 15.71 -23.17
N LEU A 25 -14.25 16.53 -22.70
CA LEU A 25 -14.44 16.82 -21.28
C LEU A 25 -14.76 15.55 -20.48
N TRP A 26 -15.68 14.71 -20.98
CA TRP A 26 -16.03 13.46 -20.34
C TRP A 26 -14.81 12.53 -20.20
N TYR A 27 -14.02 12.40 -21.27
CA TYR A 27 -12.81 11.59 -21.27
C TYR A 27 -11.78 12.11 -20.26
N TYR A 28 -11.59 13.43 -20.20
CA TYR A 28 -10.69 14.07 -19.24
C TYR A 28 -11.10 13.79 -17.79
N VAL A 29 -12.38 13.99 -17.46
CA VAL A 29 -12.91 13.72 -16.12
C VAL A 29 -12.76 12.24 -15.75
N LEU A 30 -13.09 11.33 -16.67
CA LEU A 30 -12.97 9.90 -16.43
C LEU A 30 -11.51 9.46 -16.23
N MET A 31 -10.58 10.04 -16.97
CA MET A 31 -9.14 9.80 -16.82
C MET A 31 -8.63 10.30 -15.46
N GLN A 32 -9.03 11.51 -15.06
CA GLN A 32 -8.65 12.08 -13.77
C GLN A 32 -9.22 11.29 -12.59
N ALA A 33 -10.47 10.84 -12.69
CA ALA A 33 -11.09 9.99 -11.67
C ALA A 33 -10.37 8.64 -11.53
N ARG A 34 -9.93 8.04 -12.64
CA ARG A 34 -9.14 6.79 -12.61
C ARG A 34 -7.76 6.97 -11.98
N MET A 35 -7.09 8.09 -12.26
CA MET A 35 -5.81 8.41 -11.64
C MET A 35 -5.96 8.56 -10.12
N GLN A 36 -6.95 9.33 -9.67
CA GLN A 36 -7.23 9.49 -8.24
C GLN A 36 -7.60 8.17 -7.56
N SER A 37 -8.34 7.27 -8.23
CA SER A 37 -8.66 5.97 -7.64
C SER A 37 -7.44 5.09 -7.41
N GLY A 38 -6.42 5.16 -8.29
CA GLY A 38 -5.17 4.43 -8.12
C GLY A 38 -4.38 4.94 -6.91
N ASP A 39 -4.23 6.25 -6.80
CA ASP A 39 -3.53 6.88 -5.66
C ASP A 39 -4.16 6.49 -4.31
N ILE A 40 -5.50 6.47 -4.24
CA ILE A 40 -6.24 6.09 -3.04
C ILE A 40 -6.05 4.60 -2.70
N GLU A 41 -6.06 3.72 -3.71
CA GLU A 41 -5.85 2.29 -3.52
C GLU A 41 -4.44 2.00 -2.99
N ASP A 42 -3.43 2.67 -3.56
CA ASP A 42 -2.04 2.54 -3.13
C ASP A 42 -1.86 3.03 -1.68
N GLU A 43 -2.42 4.19 -1.32
CA GLU A 43 -2.36 4.72 0.04
C GLU A 43 -3.07 3.82 1.06
N GLN A 44 -4.25 3.28 0.71
CA GLN A 44 -4.95 2.31 1.56
C GLN A 44 -4.14 1.03 1.76
N SER A 45 -3.50 0.52 0.70
CA SER A 45 -2.66 -0.66 0.78
C SER A 45 -1.43 -0.43 1.66
N PHE A 46 -0.82 0.77 1.58
CA PHE A 46 0.28 1.18 2.43
C PHE A 46 -0.13 1.22 3.91
N HIS A 47 -1.28 1.82 4.20
CA HIS A 47 -1.82 1.88 5.56
C HIS A 47 -2.18 0.50 6.12
N ALA A 48 -2.75 -0.38 5.31
CA ALA A 48 -3.06 -1.75 5.74
C ALA A 48 -1.80 -2.56 6.06
N LEU A 49 -0.78 -2.50 5.21
CA LEU A 49 0.50 -3.17 5.42
C LEU A 49 1.23 -2.63 6.65
N SER A 50 1.32 -1.30 6.79
CA SER A 50 1.96 -0.65 7.92
C SER A 50 1.24 -0.95 9.24
N ALA A 51 -0.09 -0.89 9.28
CA ALA A 51 -0.87 -1.23 10.47
C ALA A 51 -0.67 -2.69 10.89
N SER A 52 -0.62 -3.61 9.93
CA SER A 52 -0.37 -5.04 10.16
C SER A 52 1.04 -5.27 10.75
N LEU A 53 2.06 -4.68 10.12
CA LEU A 53 3.45 -4.77 10.58
C LEU A 53 3.65 -4.15 11.97
N VAL A 54 3.12 -2.94 12.19
CA VAL A 54 3.20 -2.25 13.49
C VAL A 54 2.43 -3.00 14.56
N GLY A 55 1.28 -3.61 14.21
CA GLY A 55 0.52 -4.45 15.12
C GLY A 55 1.30 -5.66 15.61
N GLU A 56 1.99 -6.36 14.69
CA GLU A 56 2.86 -7.48 15.02
C GLU A 56 4.07 -7.04 15.86
N LEU A 57 4.76 -5.97 15.44
CA LEU A 57 5.89 -5.41 16.17
C LEU A 57 5.50 -4.98 17.60
N ARG A 58 4.36 -4.29 17.78
CA ARG A 58 3.87 -3.90 19.11
C ARG A 58 3.52 -5.09 20.00
N ARG A 59 3.12 -6.22 19.41
CA ARG A 59 2.90 -7.46 20.16
C ARG A 59 4.24 -8.01 20.63
N ASP A 60 5.21 -8.09 19.73
CA ASP A 60 6.54 -8.65 20.03
C ASP A 60 7.32 -7.80 21.04
N ILE A 61 7.26 -6.47 20.93
CA ILE A 61 7.86 -5.56 21.93
C ILE A 61 7.21 -5.76 23.30
N ARG A 62 5.89 -5.95 23.38
CA ARG A 62 5.18 -6.15 24.66
C ARG A 62 5.58 -7.44 25.36
N SER A 63 5.92 -8.48 24.60
CA SER A 63 6.40 -9.75 25.13
C SER A 63 7.92 -9.89 25.08
N SER A 64 8.64 -8.79 24.81
CA SER A 64 10.09 -8.80 24.66
C SER A 64 10.82 -8.87 26.00
N LEU A 65 11.90 -9.63 26.00
CA LEU A 65 12.90 -9.69 27.06
C LEU A 65 14.11 -8.82 26.70
N SER A 66 14.44 -8.73 25.41
CA SER A 66 15.51 -7.88 24.88
C SER A 66 15.21 -7.50 23.44
N ILE A 67 15.73 -6.34 23.04
CA ILE A 67 15.71 -5.85 21.67
C ILE A 67 17.15 -5.49 21.32
N SER A 68 17.66 -6.01 20.22
CA SER A 68 19.03 -5.77 19.76
C SER A 68 19.06 -5.51 18.27
N SER A 69 20.04 -4.75 17.80
CA SER A 69 20.32 -4.60 16.37
C SER A 69 21.57 -5.41 16.04
N SER A 70 21.41 -6.44 15.21
CA SER A 70 22.51 -7.30 14.80
C SER A 70 23.22 -6.80 13.54
N ALA A 71 22.53 -6.01 12.71
CA ALA A 71 23.09 -5.35 11.54
C ALA A 71 22.25 -4.11 11.18
N PRO A 72 22.77 -3.18 10.35
CA PRO A 72 21.96 -2.09 9.81
C PRO A 72 20.71 -2.63 9.09
N GLY A 73 19.54 -2.16 9.48
CA GLY A 73 18.28 -2.67 8.93
C GLY A 73 17.84 -4.03 9.48
N LYS A 74 18.52 -4.58 10.49
CA LYS A 74 18.19 -5.86 11.10
C LYS A 74 18.09 -5.74 12.62
N TRP A 75 16.98 -6.22 13.16
CA TRP A 75 16.68 -6.21 14.58
C TRP A 75 16.25 -7.59 15.04
N GLU A 76 16.71 -7.98 16.22
CA GLU A 76 16.43 -9.26 16.85
C GLU A 76 15.73 -8.96 18.18
N ILE A 77 14.50 -9.46 18.29
CA ILE A 77 13.66 -9.32 19.49
C ILE A 77 13.54 -10.70 20.12
N ASP A 78 14.11 -10.85 21.31
CA ASP A 78 13.84 -12.03 22.12
C ASP A 78 12.50 -11.83 22.82
N THR A 79 11.56 -12.72 22.56
CA THR A 79 10.19 -12.67 23.09
C THR A 79 9.83 -13.96 23.80
N VAL A 80 8.88 -13.87 24.74
CA VAL A 80 8.18 -15.04 25.27
C VAL A 80 6.93 -15.28 24.44
N SER A 81 6.75 -16.48 23.91
CA SER A 81 5.51 -16.94 23.29
C SER A 81 4.98 -18.17 24.01
N THR A 82 3.75 -18.59 23.72
CA THR A 82 3.19 -19.84 24.23
C THR A 82 3.25 -20.91 23.15
N ASP A 83 3.61 -22.14 23.54
CA ASP A 83 3.56 -23.29 22.66
C ASP A 83 2.13 -23.87 22.54
N ARG A 84 2.00 -25.05 21.91
CA ARG A 84 0.71 -25.74 21.74
C ARG A 84 0.10 -26.24 23.05
N GLU A 85 0.91 -26.38 24.09
CA GLU A 85 0.53 -26.85 25.42
C GLU A 85 0.31 -25.68 26.39
N CYS A 86 0.31 -24.43 25.87
CA CYS A 86 0.21 -23.20 26.64
C CYS A 86 1.37 -22.98 27.63
N LEU A 87 2.54 -23.58 27.36
CA LEU A 87 3.76 -23.34 28.14
C LEU A 87 4.55 -22.16 27.56
N PRO A 88 5.14 -21.30 28.41
CA PRO A 88 5.96 -20.19 27.95
C PRO A 88 7.26 -20.72 27.34
N ILE A 89 7.53 -20.31 26.11
CA ILE A 89 8.75 -20.62 25.37
C ILE A 89 9.44 -19.33 24.96
N ARG A 90 10.77 -19.32 25.04
CA ARG A 90 11.58 -18.22 24.52
C ARG A 90 11.76 -18.40 23.01
N GLU A 91 11.61 -17.31 22.29
CA GLU A 91 11.70 -17.28 20.84
C GLU A 91 12.35 -15.97 20.38
N THR A 92 13.21 -16.04 19.37
CA THR A 92 13.79 -14.85 18.75
C THR A 92 13.03 -14.55 17.46
N VAL A 93 12.53 -13.32 17.34
CA VAL A 93 11.89 -12.80 16.13
C VAL A 93 12.85 -11.83 15.47
N ILE A 94 13.10 -12.02 14.18
CA ILE A 94 14.03 -11.20 13.40
C ILE A 94 13.23 -10.31 12.47
N TYR A 95 13.40 -9.00 12.61
CA TYR A 95 12.90 -7.99 11.68
C TYR A 95 14.05 -7.54 10.78
N GLU A 96 13.86 -7.61 9.47
CA GLU A 96 14.87 -7.22 8.46
C GLU A 96 14.23 -6.31 7.41
N LEU A 97 14.78 -5.10 7.27
CA LEU A 97 14.52 -4.20 6.15
C LEU A 97 15.41 -4.63 4.97
N SER A 98 14.79 -4.87 3.82
CA SER A 98 15.53 -5.23 2.61
C SER A 98 16.46 -4.09 2.15
N GLN A 99 17.49 -4.44 1.38
CA GLN A 99 18.48 -3.48 0.88
C GLN A 99 17.87 -2.40 -0.03
N ASP A 100 16.84 -2.76 -0.80
CA ASP A 100 16.06 -1.83 -1.62
C ASP A 100 15.11 -0.95 -0.79
N ARG A 101 14.98 -1.21 0.51
CA ARG A 101 14.06 -0.52 1.43
C ARG A 101 12.62 -0.51 0.95
N LEU A 102 12.20 -1.57 0.26
CA LEU A 102 10.81 -1.74 -0.18
C LEU A 102 10.09 -2.81 0.61
N LYS A 103 10.80 -3.64 1.38
CA LYS A 103 10.22 -4.80 2.07
C LYS A 103 10.71 -4.92 3.49
N VAL A 104 9.81 -5.34 4.38
CA VAL A 104 10.18 -5.77 5.73
C VAL A 104 9.90 -7.26 5.85
N ARG A 105 10.92 -8.04 6.22
CA ARG A 105 10.81 -9.47 6.50
C ARG A 105 10.76 -9.67 8.01
N VAL A 106 9.83 -10.50 8.45
CA VAL A 106 9.69 -10.92 9.85
C VAL A 106 9.86 -12.42 9.90
N THR A 107 10.95 -12.89 10.52
CA THR A 107 11.28 -14.30 10.63
C THR A 107 11.04 -14.79 12.04
N ARG A 108 10.23 -15.85 12.16
CA ARG A 108 9.82 -16.49 13.42
C ARG A 108 9.83 -18.01 13.25
N LYS A 109 10.58 -18.76 14.06
CA LYS A 109 10.68 -20.24 13.98
C LYS A 109 10.83 -20.71 12.53
N GLU A 110 11.81 -20.13 11.82
CA GLU A 110 12.13 -20.41 10.40
C GLU A 110 11.06 -19.99 9.38
N LYS A 111 9.88 -19.53 9.82
CA LYS A 111 8.85 -18.98 8.94
C LYS A 111 9.13 -17.49 8.72
N THR A 112 9.25 -17.11 7.45
CA THR A 112 9.44 -15.71 7.06
C THR A 112 8.14 -15.15 6.49
N LYS A 113 7.64 -14.09 7.10
CA LYS A 113 6.56 -13.27 6.57
C LYS A 113 7.15 -12.03 5.93
N THR A 114 6.75 -11.70 4.70
CA THR A 114 7.26 -10.52 3.98
C THR A 114 6.14 -9.49 3.83
N TYR A 115 6.42 -8.27 4.23
CA TYR A 115 5.61 -7.09 4.01
C TYR A 115 6.22 -6.33 2.83
N ASP A 116 5.58 -6.40 1.66
CA ASP A 116 6.09 -5.81 0.43
C ASP A 116 5.37 -4.49 0.15
N PHE A 117 6.09 -3.38 0.32
CA PHE A 117 5.60 -2.02 0.08
C PHE A 117 5.89 -1.53 -1.34
N SER A 118 6.53 -2.33 -2.20
CA SER A 118 6.97 -1.87 -3.54
C SER A 118 5.86 -1.27 -4.39
N LYS A 119 4.68 -1.89 -4.40
CA LYS A 119 3.50 -1.37 -5.10
C LYS A 119 2.86 -0.21 -4.35
N ALA A 120 2.63 -0.39 -3.05
CA ALA A 120 1.96 0.58 -2.18
C ALA A 120 2.70 1.92 -2.04
N SER A 121 4.01 1.93 -2.28
CA SER A 121 4.87 3.12 -2.22
C SER A 121 5.23 3.68 -3.60
N ASP A 122 4.71 3.08 -4.67
CA ASP A 122 5.14 3.38 -6.05
C ASP A 122 6.68 3.33 -6.20
N GLY A 123 7.30 2.32 -5.59
CA GLY A 123 8.75 2.13 -5.59
C GLY A 123 9.55 3.11 -4.71
N LYS A 124 8.91 3.94 -3.88
CA LYS A 124 9.61 4.84 -2.94
C LYS A 124 10.15 4.06 -1.73
N GLU A 125 11.37 4.39 -1.32
CA GLU A 125 11.98 3.80 -0.14
C GLU A 125 11.15 4.07 1.12
N ILE A 126 10.94 3.02 1.93
CA ILE A 126 10.33 3.14 3.25
C ILE A 126 11.40 3.26 4.33
N SER A 127 11.06 4.00 5.39
CA SER A 127 11.85 4.01 6.63
C SER A 127 11.22 3.07 7.64
N PHE A 128 12.01 2.13 8.14
CA PHE A 128 11.63 1.25 9.23
C PHE A 128 12.79 1.18 10.21
N ASN A 129 12.55 1.55 11.46
CA ASN A 129 13.54 1.50 12.53
C ASN A 129 12.86 1.09 13.83
N ILE A 130 13.50 0.18 14.58
CA ILE A 130 13.08 -0.19 15.93
C ILE A 130 14.04 0.49 16.90
N ILE A 131 13.49 1.38 17.73
CA ILE A 131 14.23 2.08 18.79
C ILE A 131 13.95 1.32 20.10
N PRO A 132 14.98 0.75 20.76
CA PRO A 132 14.85 0.03 22.01
C PRO A 132 14.32 0.90 23.17
#